data_AF-A0AA47HYA3-F1
#
_entry.id   AF-A0AA47HYA3-F1
#
_cell.length_a   1.000
_cell.length_b   1.000
_cell.length_c   1.000
_cell.angle_alpha   90.00
_cell.angle_beta   90.00
_cell.angle_gamma   90.00
#
_symmetry.space_group_name_H-M   'P 1'
#
loop_
_entity.id
_entity.type
_entity.pdbx_description
1 polymer ?
#
loop_
_entity_poly.entity_id
_entity_poly.type
_entity_poly.pdbx_seq_one_letter_code
_entity_poly.pdbx_strand_id
1 'polypeptide(L)'
;MKRIIISFAAFCALGLLVVAGVVFSGLINVAADDPHTGVVHAFLETARNRSIEVRSEDIVVPSLDDEDQIRAGAGNYDSMCVGCHLAPGMAETELSNGLYPAPPSLAEAGPYDDPAKTFWVIKHGIKATGMPAWGKSMADPYIWGMVAFLQKLPELDEGAYRALVASSGGHQHGGGETPAGHSEQHGEMASGDHHQGDSGGSDHHGSSSTGGASGQSGSGHHGNNESDDHHASEEPQAVEHSNGSDSADAEGKSPSKNHVHADGKQHEH
;
A
#
# COMPACT_ATOMS: atom_id res chain seq x y z
N MET A 1 28.30 49.58 11.93
CA MET A 1 28.06 48.37 12.74
C MET A 1 26.67 48.36 13.39
N LYS A 2 26.41 49.01 14.54
CA LYS A 2 25.11 48.90 15.27
C LYS A 2 23.84 49.02 14.40
N ARG A 3 23.75 50.04 13.52
CA ARG A 3 22.60 50.20 12.59
C ARG A 3 22.43 49.00 11.63
N ILE A 4 23.53 48.46 11.10
CA ILE A 4 23.51 47.29 10.18
C ILE A 4 22.99 46.05 10.92
N ILE A 5 23.44 45.83 12.16
CA ILE A 5 23.00 44.70 12.99
C ILE A 5 21.49 44.81 13.31
N ILE A 6 21.01 46.01 13.65
CA ILE A 6 19.58 46.25 13.92
C ILE A 6 18.74 46.02 12.65
N SER A 7 19.18 46.55 11.49
CA SER A 7 18.48 46.33 10.21
C SER A 7 18.46 44.85 9.80
N PHE A 8 19.55 44.12 9.99
CA PHE A 8 19.61 42.68 9.71
C PHE A 8 18.68 41.89 10.65
N ALA A 9 18.71 42.16 11.95
CA ALA A 9 17.83 41.52 12.92
C ALA A 9 16.34 41.79 12.63
N ALA A 10 15.99 43.04 12.26
CA ALA A 10 14.63 43.39 11.85
C ALA A 10 14.20 42.68 10.55
N PHE A 11 15.11 42.53 9.59
CA PHE A 11 14.86 41.76 8.35
C PHE A 11 14.61 40.27 8.64
N CYS A 12 15.44 39.65 9.48
CA CYS A 12 15.23 38.26 9.91
C CYS A 12 13.92 38.08 10.68
N ALA A 13 13.58 39.00 11.58
CA ALA A 13 12.31 38.97 12.31
C ALA A 13 11.09 39.11 11.36
N LEU A 14 11.16 40.02 10.38
CA LEU A 14 10.13 40.15 9.35
C LEU A 14 10.01 38.86 8.51
N GLY A 15 11.13 38.26 8.11
CA GLY A 15 11.14 36.98 7.40
C GLY A 15 10.46 35.86 8.18
N LEU A 16 10.76 35.73 9.48
CA LEU A 16 10.09 34.76 10.36
C LEU A 16 8.59 35.03 10.50
N LEU A 17 8.17 36.29 10.60
CA LEU A 17 6.76 36.67 10.64
C LEU A 17 6.03 36.35 9.33
N VAL A 18 6.67 36.52 8.17
CA VAL A 18 6.12 36.15 6.86
C VAL A 18 5.97 34.63 6.76
N VAL A 19 6.99 33.85 7.14
CA VAL A 19 6.93 32.37 7.14
C VAL A 19 5.83 31.88 8.08
N ALA A 20 5.74 32.41 9.31
CA ALA A 20 4.66 32.09 10.23
C ALA A 20 3.29 32.46 9.64
N GLY A 21 3.16 33.64 9.02
CA GLY A 21 1.94 34.08 8.35
C GLY A 21 1.45 33.11 7.27
N VAL A 22 2.35 32.59 6.43
CA VAL A 22 2.03 31.61 5.37
C VAL A 22 1.64 30.24 5.95
N VAL A 23 2.29 29.79 7.03
CA VAL A 23 1.96 28.51 7.68
C VAL A 23 0.61 28.60 8.40
N PHE A 24 0.36 29.66 9.17
CA PHE A 24 -0.89 29.83 9.93
C PHE A 24 -2.09 30.28 9.08
N SER A 25 -1.89 30.74 7.85
CA SER A 25 -2.98 31.07 6.93
C SER A 25 -3.56 29.86 6.19
N GLY A 26 -2.94 28.69 6.28
CA GLY A 26 -3.39 27.48 5.58
C GLY A 26 -3.19 27.53 4.05
N LEU A 27 -2.34 28.42 3.54
CA LEU A 27 -2.05 28.55 2.10
C LEU A 27 -1.24 27.38 1.52
N ILE A 28 -0.59 26.58 2.37
CA ILE A 28 0.13 25.37 1.97
C ILE A 28 -0.84 24.20 2.07
N ASN A 29 -1.29 23.69 0.92
CA ASN A 29 -1.97 22.41 0.88
C ASN A 29 -0.99 21.28 1.24
N VAL A 30 -1.47 20.30 2.00
CA VAL A 30 -0.70 19.13 2.45
C VAL A 30 -1.35 17.81 2.01
N ALA A 31 -2.38 17.89 1.17
CA ALA A 31 -3.04 16.73 0.58
C ALA A 31 -2.08 16.02 -0.39
N ALA A 32 -2.09 14.68 -0.39
CA ALA A 32 -1.14 13.88 -1.17
C ALA A 32 -1.44 13.89 -2.69
N ASP A 33 -2.68 14.23 -3.04
CA ASP A 33 -3.20 14.38 -4.41
C ASP A 33 -2.94 15.78 -5.02
N ASP A 34 -2.27 16.68 -4.30
CA ASP A 34 -1.78 17.98 -4.80
C ASP A 34 -0.24 17.99 -4.86
N PRO A 35 0.36 17.61 -6.01
CA PRO A 35 1.81 17.48 -6.13
C PRO A 35 2.56 18.79 -5.88
N HIS A 36 3.75 18.69 -5.28
CA HIS A 36 4.68 19.82 -5.20
C HIS A 36 4.93 20.43 -6.59
N THR A 37 4.96 21.77 -6.65
CA THR A 37 5.43 22.49 -7.85
C THR A 37 6.78 21.94 -8.34
N GLY A 38 7.02 21.93 -9.65
CA GLY A 38 8.20 21.26 -10.23
C GLY A 38 9.55 21.70 -9.64
N VAL A 39 9.69 22.96 -9.19
CA VAL A 39 10.89 23.46 -8.51
C VAL A 39 11.06 22.84 -7.11
N VAL A 40 9.98 22.72 -6.35
CA VAL A 40 9.99 22.10 -5.01
C VAL A 40 10.19 20.59 -5.14
N HIS A 41 9.53 19.94 -6.11
CA HIS A 41 9.73 18.53 -6.41
C HIS A 41 11.21 18.23 -6.74
N ALA A 42 11.79 18.95 -7.71
CA ALA A 42 13.18 18.77 -8.12
C ALA A 42 14.18 19.03 -6.97
N PHE A 43 13.89 20.00 -6.10
CA PHE A 43 14.70 20.25 -4.89
C PHE A 43 14.63 19.08 -3.90
N LEU A 44 13.43 18.59 -3.58
CA LEU A 44 13.22 17.47 -2.66
C LEU A 44 13.83 16.17 -3.19
N GLU A 45 13.67 15.90 -4.48
CA GLU A 45 14.30 14.79 -5.20
C GLU A 45 15.83 14.88 -5.16
N THR A 46 16.40 16.03 -5.48
CA THR A 46 17.86 16.24 -5.41
C THR A 46 18.39 16.03 -4.00
N ALA A 47 17.68 16.56 -2.99
CA ALA A 47 18.04 16.39 -1.58
C ALA A 47 17.94 14.93 -1.13
N ARG A 48 16.88 14.20 -1.53
CA ARG A 48 16.70 12.76 -1.29
C ARG A 48 17.84 11.96 -1.91
N ASN A 49 18.07 12.11 -3.21
CA ASN A 49 19.04 11.31 -3.96
C ASN A 49 20.47 11.57 -3.43
N ARG A 50 20.85 12.84 -3.20
CA ARG A 50 22.17 13.16 -2.61
C ARG A 50 22.29 12.71 -1.15
N SER A 51 21.20 12.68 -0.39
CA SER A 51 21.19 12.15 0.98
C SER A 51 21.42 10.63 1.01
N ILE A 52 20.80 9.89 0.08
CA ILE A 52 20.98 8.44 -0.07
C ILE A 52 22.44 8.14 -0.47
N GLU A 53 22.98 8.82 -1.48
CA GLU A 53 24.38 8.71 -1.93
C GLU A 53 25.36 8.81 -0.76
N VAL A 54 25.35 9.93 -0.03
CA VAL A 54 26.30 10.20 1.07
C VAL A 54 26.13 9.23 2.25
N ARG A 55 24.96 8.61 2.43
CA ARG A 55 24.69 7.70 3.55
C ARG A 55 24.85 6.22 3.22
N SER A 56 25.05 5.90 1.94
CA SER A 56 25.33 4.54 1.46
C SER A 56 26.80 4.31 1.12
N GLU A 57 27.59 5.38 0.99
CA GLU A 57 29.03 5.36 0.64
C GLU A 57 29.87 4.37 1.47
N ASP A 58 29.65 4.29 2.79
CA ASP A 58 30.39 3.40 3.71
C ASP A 58 29.74 2.00 3.90
N ILE A 59 28.67 1.66 3.16
CA ILE A 59 27.95 0.39 3.35
C ILE A 59 28.68 -0.73 2.59
N VAL A 60 29.25 -1.66 3.35
CA VAL A 60 29.84 -2.88 2.80
C VAL A 60 28.74 -3.82 2.32
N VAL A 61 28.67 -4.03 1.01
CA VAL A 61 27.75 -4.99 0.38
C VAL A 61 28.29 -6.42 0.58
N PRO A 62 27.51 -7.36 1.16
CA PRO A 62 27.89 -8.78 1.25
C PRO A 62 27.78 -9.48 -0.12
N SER A 63 28.10 -10.77 -0.21
CA SER A 63 27.66 -11.56 -1.37
C SER A 63 26.14 -11.62 -1.39
N LEU A 64 25.55 -11.57 -2.59
CA LEU A 64 24.11 -11.56 -2.84
C LEU A 64 23.68 -12.78 -3.69
N ASP A 65 24.56 -13.76 -3.83
CA ASP A 65 24.40 -14.94 -4.71
C ASP A 65 23.85 -16.18 -3.97
N ASP A 66 23.57 -16.05 -2.67
CA ASP A 66 23.04 -17.14 -1.83
C ASP A 66 21.55 -17.38 -2.17
N GLU A 67 21.25 -18.56 -2.73
CA GLU A 67 19.90 -18.96 -3.15
C GLU A 67 18.89 -19.03 -2.00
N ASP A 68 19.33 -19.36 -0.78
CA ASP A 68 18.46 -19.43 0.40
C ASP A 68 18.13 -18.01 0.88
N GLN A 69 19.11 -17.10 0.83
CA GLN A 69 18.92 -15.68 1.12
C GLN A 69 18.01 -14.99 0.09
N ILE A 70 18.19 -15.24 -1.21
CA ILE A 70 17.32 -14.75 -2.30
C ILE A 70 15.89 -15.26 -2.09
N ARG A 71 15.72 -16.54 -1.78
CA ARG A 71 14.42 -17.18 -1.60
C ARG A 71 13.68 -16.64 -0.36
N ALA A 72 14.37 -16.43 0.76
CA ALA A 72 13.80 -15.74 1.92
C ALA A 72 13.47 -14.26 1.60
N GLY A 73 14.30 -13.60 0.79
CA GLY A 73 14.05 -12.25 0.28
C GLY A 73 12.76 -12.12 -0.52
N ALA A 74 12.43 -13.11 -1.35
CA ALA A 74 11.18 -13.16 -2.11
C ALA A 74 9.94 -13.21 -1.19
N GLY A 75 9.98 -14.02 -0.12
CA GLY A 75 8.90 -14.11 0.87
C GLY A 75 8.68 -12.80 1.62
N ASN A 76 9.76 -12.11 1.99
CA ASN A 76 9.68 -10.77 2.59
C ASN A 76 9.14 -9.73 1.60
N TYR A 77 9.59 -9.74 0.34
CA TYR A 77 9.08 -8.83 -0.69
C TYR A 77 7.57 -9.00 -0.94
N ASP A 78 7.08 -10.24 -1.09
CA ASP A 78 5.65 -10.52 -1.27
C ASP A 78 4.81 -10.12 -0.04
N SER A 79 5.40 -10.18 1.15
CA SER A 79 4.71 -9.82 2.40
C SER A 79 4.68 -8.30 2.69
N MET A 80 5.65 -7.53 2.17
CA MET A 80 5.94 -6.16 2.63
C MET A 80 5.92 -5.09 1.53
N CYS A 81 6.25 -5.48 0.29
CA CYS A 81 6.57 -4.53 -0.77
C CYS A 81 5.52 -4.51 -1.89
N VAL A 82 4.95 -5.66 -2.28
CA VAL A 82 4.05 -5.77 -3.44
C VAL A 82 2.82 -4.87 -3.39
N GLY A 83 2.29 -4.56 -2.20
CA GLY A 83 1.14 -3.67 -2.05
C GLY A 83 1.38 -2.25 -2.57
N CYS A 84 2.64 -1.82 -2.64
CA CYS A 84 3.05 -0.52 -3.17
C CYS A 84 3.87 -0.66 -4.46
N HIS A 85 4.78 -1.64 -4.53
CA HIS A 85 5.78 -1.79 -5.58
C HIS A 85 5.48 -2.91 -6.60
N LEU A 86 4.33 -3.58 -6.46
CA LEU A 86 3.80 -4.61 -7.35
C LEU A 86 4.67 -5.89 -7.46
N ALA A 87 4.08 -6.97 -7.97
CA ALA A 87 4.80 -8.19 -8.35
C ALA A 87 4.84 -8.32 -9.89
N PRO A 88 5.67 -9.19 -10.48
CA PRO A 88 5.65 -9.44 -11.92
C PRO A 88 4.25 -9.85 -12.39
N GLY A 89 3.76 -9.17 -13.43
CA GLY A 89 2.40 -9.37 -13.97
C GLY A 89 1.27 -8.72 -13.17
N MET A 90 1.53 -8.10 -12.02
CA MET A 90 0.51 -7.44 -11.20
C MET A 90 0.19 -6.05 -11.79
N ALA A 91 -1.10 -5.77 -11.99
CA ALA A 91 -1.58 -4.43 -12.33
C ALA A 91 -1.40 -3.46 -11.15
N GLU A 92 -1.42 -2.15 -11.45
CA GLU A 92 -1.51 -1.10 -10.44
C GLU A 92 -2.66 -1.34 -9.45
N THR A 93 -2.46 -0.92 -8.20
CA THR A 93 -3.45 -1.00 -7.12
C THR A 93 -3.89 0.39 -6.68
N GLU A 94 -5.05 0.47 -6.02
CA GLU A 94 -5.51 1.70 -5.36
C GLU A 94 -4.44 2.29 -4.40
N LEU A 95 -3.61 1.43 -3.78
CA LEU A 95 -2.54 1.86 -2.89
C LEU A 95 -1.30 2.36 -3.65
N SER A 96 -0.87 1.70 -4.73
CA SER A 96 0.24 2.22 -5.54
C SER A 96 -0.10 3.58 -6.16
N ASN A 97 -1.37 3.77 -6.55
CA ASN A 97 -1.82 4.96 -7.25
C ASN A 97 -2.19 6.12 -6.30
N GLY A 98 -2.63 5.81 -5.09
CA GLY A 98 -2.94 6.81 -4.05
C GLY A 98 -1.72 7.35 -3.28
N LEU A 99 -0.52 6.81 -3.50
CA LEU A 99 0.70 7.25 -2.83
C LEU A 99 1.40 8.40 -3.57
N TYR A 100 1.88 9.39 -2.81
CA TYR A 100 2.70 10.47 -3.34
C TYR A 100 4.04 10.60 -2.59
N PRO A 101 5.19 10.64 -3.30
CA PRO A 101 5.34 10.30 -4.71
C PRO A 101 4.94 8.84 -4.97
N ALA A 102 4.46 8.57 -6.18
CA ALA A 102 4.07 7.22 -6.57
C ALA A 102 5.28 6.26 -6.51
N PRO A 103 5.15 5.08 -5.88
CA PRO A 103 6.18 4.05 -5.90
C PRO A 103 6.35 3.50 -7.33
N PRO A 104 7.59 3.26 -7.81
CA PRO A 104 7.80 2.53 -9.06
C PRO A 104 7.44 1.04 -8.89
N SER A 105 6.98 0.42 -9.98
CA SER A 105 6.88 -1.04 -10.10
C SER A 105 8.28 -1.64 -10.09
N LEU A 106 8.66 -2.30 -8.98
CA LEU A 106 9.98 -2.94 -8.85
C LEU A 106 10.04 -4.29 -9.61
N ALA A 107 8.98 -4.70 -10.29
CA ALA A 107 9.06 -5.73 -11.33
C ALA A 107 9.59 -5.18 -12.67
N GLU A 108 9.43 -3.87 -12.92
CA GLU A 108 9.74 -3.23 -14.21
C GLU A 108 10.98 -2.32 -14.12
N ALA A 109 11.07 -1.50 -13.08
CA ALA A 109 12.11 -0.49 -12.93
C ALA A 109 12.44 -0.21 -11.45
N GLY A 110 13.72 -0.32 -11.09
CA GLY A 110 14.19 -0.16 -9.73
C GLY A 110 15.71 0.07 -9.65
N PRO A 111 16.23 0.46 -8.48
CA PRO A 111 17.64 0.80 -8.25
C PRO A 111 18.52 -0.46 -8.10
N TYR A 112 18.51 -1.35 -9.09
CA TYR A 112 19.23 -2.63 -9.05
C TYR A 112 20.75 -2.48 -9.22
N ASP A 113 21.20 -1.32 -9.71
CA ASP A 113 22.59 -0.98 -10.00
C ASP A 113 23.43 -0.65 -8.75
N ASP A 114 22.79 -0.25 -7.65
CA ASP A 114 23.46 0.08 -6.39
C ASP A 114 22.81 -0.62 -5.18
N PRO A 115 23.34 -1.79 -4.78
CA PRO A 115 22.84 -2.56 -3.65
C PRO A 115 22.98 -1.83 -2.30
N ALA A 116 23.99 -0.96 -2.15
CA ALA A 116 24.21 -0.20 -0.92
C ALA A 116 23.13 0.88 -0.74
N LYS A 117 22.77 1.59 -1.82
CA LYS A 117 21.63 2.50 -1.85
C LYS A 117 20.32 1.77 -1.57
N THR A 118 20.08 0.64 -2.25
CA THR A 118 18.86 -0.15 -2.08
C THR A 118 18.70 -0.69 -0.66
N PHE A 119 19.77 -1.22 -0.07
CA PHE A 119 19.79 -1.57 1.36
C PHE A 119 19.47 -0.38 2.26
N TRP A 120 20.11 0.78 2.05
CA TRP A 120 19.87 1.98 2.87
C TRP A 120 18.41 2.43 2.79
N VAL A 121 17.84 2.45 1.58
CA VAL A 121 16.45 2.87 1.32
C VAL A 121 15.45 1.91 1.96
N ILE A 122 15.64 0.58 1.87
CA ILE A 122 14.76 -0.38 2.55
C ILE A 122 14.90 -0.25 4.08
N LYS A 123 16.12 -0.13 4.60
CA LYS A 123 16.40 -0.04 6.05
C LYS A 123 15.80 1.22 6.68
N HIS A 124 15.88 2.36 6.00
CA HIS A 124 15.50 3.66 6.57
C HIS A 124 14.19 4.26 6.04
N GLY A 125 13.63 3.70 4.97
CA GLY A 125 12.50 4.27 4.24
C GLY A 125 12.84 5.62 3.62
N ILE A 126 11.83 6.32 3.10
CA ILE A 126 11.97 7.70 2.62
C ILE A 126 11.08 8.61 3.47
N LYS A 127 11.67 9.68 4.00
CA LYS A 127 10.96 10.63 4.84
C LYS A 127 9.91 11.40 4.01
N ALA A 128 8.71 11.56 4.58
CA ALA A 128 7.58 12.24 3.95
C ALA A 128 7.06 11.55 2.66
N THR A 129 7.11 10.22 2.64
CA THR A 129 6.41 9.36 1.69
C THR A 129 5.72 8.22 2.45
N GLY A 130 5.00 7.34 1.75
CA GLY A 130 4.45 6.11 2.34
C GLY A 130 5.48 5.02 2.65
N MET A 131 6.78 5.19 2.32
CA MET A 131 7.78 4.14 2.46
C MET A 131 8.34 4.05 3.90
N PRO A 132 8.05 2.98 4.66
CA PRO A 132 8.44 2.85 6.06
C PRO A 132 9.91 2.46 6.24
N ALA A 133 10.41 2.65 7.47
CA ALA A 133 11.78 2.31 7.87
C ALA A 133 11.87 0.88 8.41
N TRP A 134 12.05 -0.12 7.54
CA TRP A 134 11.99 -1.53 7.91
C TRP A 134 13.08 -1.97 8.90
N GLY A 135 14.21 -1.28 8.97
CA GLY A 135 15.27 -1.52 9.95
C GLY A 135 14.87 -1.24 11.42
N LYS A 136 13.64 -0.80 11.67
CA LYS A 136 13.05 -0.75 13.02
C LYS A 136 12.48 -2.09 13.50
N SER A 137 12.18 -3.01 12.56
CA SER A 137 11.43 -4.25 12.80
C SER A 137 12.00 -5.44 12.02
N MET A 138 13.22 -5.32 11.50
CA MET A 138 13.89 -6.36 10.72
C MET A 138 15.40 -6.19 10.84
N ALA A 139 16.11 -7.29 11.05
CA ALA A 139 17.57 -7.30 11.12
C ALA A 139 18.22 -7.25 9.73
N ASP A 140 19.41 -6.65 9.65
CA ASP A 140 20.15 -6.40 8.41
C ASP A 140 20.29 -7.62 7.47
N PRO A 141 20.50 -8.88 7.92
CA PRO A 141 20.58 -10.03 7.01
C PRO A 141 19.32 -10.27 6.17
N TYR A 142 18.14 -9.98 6.73
CA TYR A 142 16.84 -10.14 6.05
C TYR A 142 16.56 -8.99 5.09
N ILE A 143 17.08 -7.79 5.40
CA ILE A 143 17.08 -6.65 4.46
C ILE A 143 18.02 -6.96 3.29
N TRP A 144 19.22 -7.48 3.54
CA TRP A 144 20.10 -7.98 2.48
C TRP A 144 19.48 -9.11 1.65
N GLY A 145 18.63 -9.95 2.26
CA GLY A 145 17.82 -10.93 1.54
C GLY A 145 16.89 -10.28 0.50
N MET A 146 16.15 -9.23 0.89
CA MET A 146 15.36 -8.46 -0.08
C MET A 146 16.22 -7.79 -1.15
N VAL A 147 17.41 -7.26 -0.80
CA VAL A 147 18.32 -6.65 -1.80
C VAL A 147 18.81 -7.69 -2.82
N ALA A 148 19.21 -8.88 -2.36
CA ALA A 148 19.61 -9.99 -3.23
C ALA A 148 18.46 -10.45 -4.13
N PHE A 149 17.25 -10.56 -3.58
CA PHE A 149 16.04 -10.86 -4.34
C PHE A 149 15.72 -9.79 -5.41
N LEU A 150 15.81 -8.51 -5.08
CA LEU A 150 15.56 -7.41 -6.02
C LEU A 150 16.52 -7.41 -7.22
N GLN A 151 17.72 -7.99 -7.12
CA GLN A 151 18.60 -8.19 -8.27
C GLN A 151 18.10 -9.27 -9.24
N LYS A 152 17.30 -10.23 -8.76
CA LYS A 152 16.71 -11.31 -9.57
C LYS A 152 15.32 -10.96 -10.09
N LEU A 153 14.58 -10.10 -9.37
CA LEU A 153 13.20 -9.75 -9.69
C LEU A 153 12.94 -9.36 -11.17
N PRO A 154 13.79 -8.57 -11.86
CA PRO A 154 13.59 -8.23 -13.29
C PRO A 154 13.75 -9.42 -14.26
N GLU A 155 14.32 -10.54 -13.81
CA GLU A 155 14.51 -11.76 -14.60
C GLU A 155 13.34 -12.75 -14.42
N LEU A 156 12.40 -12.48 -13.50
CA LEU A 156 11.31 -13.40 -13.14
C LEU A 156 10.01 -13.05 -13.87
N ASP A 157 9.42 -14.04 -14.53
CA ASP A 157 7.99 -13.99 -14.88
C ASP A 157 7.09 -14.26 -13.64
N GLU A 158 5.78 -14.08 -13.80
CA GLU A 158 4.81 -14.30 -12.72
C GLU A 158 4.89 -15.73 -12.15
N GLY A 159 5.08 -16.75 -12.99
CA GLY A 159 5.14 -18.14 -12.57
C GLY A 159 6.40 -18.44 -11.74
N ALA A 160 7.55 -17.97 -12.21
CA ALA A 160 8.84 -18.10 -11.50
C ALA A 160 8.82 -17.33 -10.17
N TYR A 161 8.28 -16.11 -10.15
CA TYR A 161 8.07 -15.32 -8.94
C TYR A 161 7.20 -16.08 -7.93
N ARG A 162 6.02 -16.56 -8.33
CA ARG A 162 5.10 -17.28 -7.43
C ARG A 162 5.70 -18.58 -6.89
N ALA A 163 6.48 -19.32 -7.69
CA ALA A 163 7.17 -20.53 -7.25
C ALA A 163 8.27 -20.22 -6.20
N LEU A 164 9.02 -19.14 -6.39
CA LEU A 164 10.06 -18.71 -5.45
C LEU A 164 9.45 -18.22 -4.12
N VAL A 165 8.38 -17.42 -4.19
CA VAL A 165 7.62 -16.99 -2.99
C VAL A 165 7.03 -18.19 -2.26
N ALA A 166 6.41 -19.15 -2.95
CA ALA A 166 5.82 -20.34 -2.32
C ALA A 166 6.86 -21.23 -1.59
N SER A 167 8.13 -21.15 -1.95
CA SER A 167 9.24 -21.88 -1.33
C SER A 167 10.07 -21.07 -0.33
N SER A 168 9.67 -19.82 -0.03
CA SER A 168 10.37 -18.88 0.86
C SER A 168 10.23 -19.14 2.36
N GLY A 169 9.19 -19.88 2.78
CA GLY A 169 8.77 -19.93 4.18
C GLY A 169 8.03 -18.67 4.67
N GLY A 170 7.76 -17.69 3.80
CA GLY A 170 6.98 -16.49 4.11
C GLY A 170 7.81 -15.35 4.72
N HIS A 171 7.16 -14.53 5.54
CA HIS A 171 7.74 -13.34 6.15
C HIS A 171 8.69 -13.68 7.31
N GLN A 172 9.91 -13.12 7.32
CA GLN A 172 10.95 -13.38 8.30
C GLN A 172 11.69 -12.10 8.71
N HIS A 173 11.77 -11.83 10.02
CA HIS A 173 12.36 -10.60 10.58
C HIS A 173 13.76 -10.75 11.19
N GLY A 174 14.13 -11.97 11.60
CA GLY A 174 15.29 -12.24 12.46
C GLY A 174 15.03 -12.19 13.96
N GLY A 175 13.75 -12.12 14.36
CA GLY A 175 13.32 -11.92 15.74
C GLY A 175 13.33 -10.44 16.12
N GLY A 176 12.27 -10.00 16.80
CA GLY A 176 12.08 -8.61 17.22
C GLY A 176 10.63 -8.15 17.20
N GLU A 177 9.74 -8.91 16.58
CA GLU A 177 8.30 -8.74 16.62
C GLU A 177 7.75 -8.70 18.06
N THR A 178 6.98 -7.65 18.37
CA THR A 178 5.87 -7.81 19.32
C THR A 178 4.96 -8.90 18.77
N PRO A 179 4.66 -9.97 19.51
CA PRO A 179 3.80 -11.04 19.02
C PRO A 179 2.48 -10.46 18.51
N ALA A 180 2.22 -10.62 17.21
CA ALA A 180 0.91 -10.34 16.67
C ALA A 180 -0.08 -11.24 17.42
N GLY A 181 -1.13 -10.64 17.99
CA GLY A 181 -2.07 -11.29 18.89
C GLY A 181 -3.03 -12.26 18.19
N HIS A 182 -2.50 -13.20 17.43
CA HIS A 182 -3.21 -14.35 16.89
C HIS A 182 -2.77 -15.59 17.66
N SER A 183 -3.46 -15.82 18.79
CA SER A 183 -3.48 -17.11 19.46
C SER A 183 -3.82 -18.19 18.44
N GLU A 184 -2.93 -19.16 18.27
CA GLU A 184 -3.10 -20.31 17.40
C GLU A 184 -4.40 -21.03 17.76
N GLN A 185 -5.43 -20.91 16.93
CA GLN A 185 -6.63 -21.76 17.01
C GLN A 185 -6.55 -22.88 15.96
N HIS A 186 -5.40 -23.54 15.90
CA HIS A 186 -5.31 -24.87 15.30
C HIS A 186 -5.74 -25.89 16.35
N GLY A 187 -7.05 -26.07 16.47
CA GLY A 187 -7.65 -27.13 17.25
C GLY A 187 -7.31 -28.49 16.63
N GLU A 188 -6.35 -29.19 17.25
CA GLU A 188 -6.05 -30.58 16.93
C GLU A 188 -7.25 -31.46 17.28
N MET A 189 -7.95 -31.95 16.26
CA MET A 189 -8.96 -33.00 16.39
C MET A 189 -8.50 -34.21 15.59
N ALA A 190 -7.62 -34.99 16.22
CA ALA A 190 -7.15 -36.25 15.70
C ALA A 190 -8.31 -37.23 15.44
N SER A 191 -8.22 -37.99 14.36
CA SER A 191 -9.18 -39.05 14.03
C SER A 191 -9.24 -40.11 15.13
N GLY A 192 -10.44 -40.36 15.66
CA GLY A 192 -10.69 -41.38 16.68
C GLY A 192 -12.10 -41.95 16.52
N ASP A 193 -12.22 -42.98 15.67
CA ASP A 193 -13.41 -43.83 15.62
C ASP A 193 -13.53 -44.64 16.92
N HIS A 194 -14.74 -44.88 17.42
CA HIS A 194 -15.23 -46.16 18.00
C HIS A 194 -16.43 -46.03 18.95
N HIS A 195 -17.56 -46.58 18.48
CA HIS A 195 -18.62 -47.31 19.21
C HIS A 195 -19.60 -46.63 20.18
N GLN A 196 -20.85 -47.08 20.04
CA GLN A 196 -22.03 -46.79 20.85
C GLN A 196 -22.01 -47.51 22.21
N GLY A 197 -22.64 -46.90 23.21
CA GLY A 197 -22.99 -47.50 24.50
C GLY A 197 -24.11 -46.70 25.18
N ASP A 198 -25.14 -47.39 25.66
CA ASP A 198 -26.43 -46.80 26.11
C ASP A 198 -26.52 -46.56 27.64
N SER A 199 -27.51 -45.75 28.02
CA SER A 199 -28.25 -45.73 29.30
C SER A 199 -27.70 -44.99 30.53
N GLY A 200 -28.57 -44.19 31.18
CA GLY A 200 -28.58 -44.06 32.65
C GLY A 200 -28.74 -42.68 33.33
N GLY A 201 -29.99 -42.17 33.45
CA GLY A 201 -30.55 -41.79 34.77
C GLY A 201 -30.39 -40.37 35.38
N SER A 202 -31.55 -39.71 35.56
CA SER A 202 -32.00 -38.91 36.74
C SER A 202 -31.29 -37.62 37.22
N ASP A 203 -31.99 -36.50 36.99
CA ASP A 203 -32.51 -35.51 37.99
C ASP A 203 -31.75 -35.18 39.29
N HIS A 204 -31.55 -33.87 39.58
CA HIS A 204 -32.30 -33.10 40.62
C HIS A 204 -31.68 -31.72 40.97
N HIS A 205 -32.54 -30.68 41.09
CA HIS A 205 -32.45 -29.41 41.87
C HIS A 205 -31.15 -28.55 41.91
N GLY A 206 -31.17 -27.21 42.02
CA GLY A 206 -32.26 -26.23 42.13
C GLY A 206 -31.96 -25.12 43.18
N SER A 207 -32.31 -23.85 42.87
CA SER A 207 -32.34 -22.67 43.79
C SER A 207 -30.99 -21.97 44.12
N SER A 208 -30.93 -20.67 44.49
CA SER A 208 -31.45 -19.42 43.89
C SER A 208 -30.90 -18.16 44.63
N SER A 209 -30.79 -17.01 43.94
CA SER A 209 -30.79 -15.62 44.49
C SER A 209 -29.59 -15.21 45.40
N THR A 210 -29.20 -13.93 45.61
CA THR A 210 -29.60 -12.56 45.19
C THR A 210 -28.29 -11.79 44.86
N GLY A 211 -28.19 -10.83 43.92
CA GLY A 211 -28.74 -9.46 43.88
C GLY A 211 -27.56 -8.45 43.80
N GLY A 212 -27.60 -7.32 43.09
CA GLY A 212 -28.58 -6.77 42.13
C GLY A 212 -28.08 -5.44 41.52
N ALA A 213 -28.83 -4.91 40.53
CA ALA A 213 -28.96 -3.47 40.13
C ALA A 213 -27.70 -2.58 39.90
N SER A 214 -27.59 -1.71 38.89
CA SER A 214 -28.56 -1.13 37.94
C SER A 214 -27.86 -0.32 36.83
N GLY A 215 -28.44 -0.22 35.63
CA GLY A 215 -28.03 0.77 34.61
C GLY A 215 -28.59 0.47 33.21
N GLN A 216 -29.53 1.28 32.73
CA GLN A 216 -30.20 1.16 31.40
C GLN A 216 -29.21 1.46 30.25
N SER A 217 -29.23 0.78 29.10
CA SER A 217 -30.31 0.53 28.10
C SER A 217 -30.80 1.77 27.35
N GLY A 218 -30.42 1.86 26.07
CA GLY A 218 -31.03 2.69 25.04
C GLY A 218 -30.85 2.00 23.68
N SER A 219 -31.94 1.66 23.01
CA SER A 219 -31.95 0.79 21.81
C SER A 219 -32.91 1.29 20.73
N GLY A 220 -32.51 1.16 19.47
CA GLY A 220 -33.36 1.36 18.28
C GLY A 220 -32.74 2.32 17.26
N HIS A 221 -33.05 2.21 15.96
CA HIS A 221 -33.78 1.16 15.23
C HIS A 221 -33.44 1.24 13.72
N HIS A 222 -33.89 0.27 12.92
CA HIS A 222 -33.65 0.23 11.46
C HIS A 222 -34.25 1.40 10.67
N GLY A 223 -33.72 1.67 9.47
CA GLY A 223 -34.37 2.49 8.45
C GLY A 223 -33.59 2.62 7.13
N ASN A 224 -33.86 1.73 6.16
CA ASN A 224 -33.61 2.03 4.75
C ASN A 224 -34.79 2.84 4.20
N ASN A 225 -34.56 3.80 3.29
CA ASN A 225 -35.50 4.03 2.19
C ASN A 225 -34.82 4.73 1.00
N GLU A 226 -35.27 4.39 -0.20
CA GLU A 226 -34.89 5.01 -1.48
C GLU A 226 -35.66 6.33 -1.76
N SER A 227 -35.24 6.98 -2.85
CA SER A 227 -36.02 7.80 -3.80
C SER A 227 -36.85 9.00 -3.29
N ASP A 228 -36.55 10.20 -3.80
CA ASP A 228 -37.30 10.74 -4.96
C ASP A 228 -36.64 12.00 -5.56
N ASP A 229 -36.95 12.27 -6.83
CA ASP A 229 -36.38 13.32 -7.68
C ASP A 229 -36.85 14.75 -7.36
N HIS A 230 -36.19 15.77 -7.96
CA HIS A 230 -36.84 16.69 -8.93
C HIS A 230 -35.91 17.83 -9.42
N HIS A 231 -35.73 17.92 -10.75
CA HIS A 231 -35.75 19.12 -11.62
C HIS A 231 -34.87 20.37 -11.34
N ALA A 232 -34.34 21.09 -12.35
CA ALA A 232 -34.24 20.84 -13.80
C ALA A 232 -33.26 21.82 -14.50
N SER A 233 -32.75 21.39 -15.66
CA SER A 233 -32.44 22.16 -16.89
C SER A 233 -31.80 23.55 -16.84
N GLU A 234 -30.70 23.73 -17.59
CA GLU A 234 -30.69 24.64 -18.75
C GLU A 234 -29.50 24.36 -19.72
N GLU A 235 -29.85 24.00 -20.96
CA GLU A 235 -29.02 24.07 -22.18
C GLU A 235 -29.98 24.60 -23.27
N PRO A 236 -29.55 25.41 -24.28
CA PRO A 236 -28.83 24.81 -25.42
C PRO A 236 -27.90 25.77 -26.21
N GLN A 237 -27.10 25.23 -27.16
CA GLN A 237 -27.31 25.44 -28.62
C GLN A 237 -26.25 24.75 -29.48
N ALA A 238 -26.71 24.03 -30.52
CA ALA A 238 -25.89 23.40 -31.55
C ALA A 238 -25.87 24.23 -32.85
N VAL A 239 -24.81 24.12 -33.66
CA VAL A 239 -24.77 24.63 -35.03
C VAL A 239 -24.00 23.68 -35.96
N GLU A 240 -24.66 23.28 -37.05
CA GLU A 240 -24.20 22.46 -38.19
C GLU A 240 -24.17 23.31 -39.49
N HIS A 241 -23.53 22.96 -40.61
CA HIS A 241 -22.42 22.05 -40.96
C HIS A 241 -21.92 22.50 -42.36
N SER A 242 -20.66 22.23 -42.75
CA SER A 242 -20.31 22.00 -44.17
C SER A 242 -18.95 21.32 -44.36
N ASN A 243 -18.85 20.54 -45.45
CA ASN A 243 -17.85 19.46 -45.69
C ASN A 243 -16.73 19.85 -46.67
N GLY A 244 -15.69 19.00 -46.75
CA GLY A 244 -14.96 18.78 -48.01
C GLY A 244 -13.69 17.91 -47.94
N SER A 245 -13.70 16.76 -48.64
CA SER A 245 -12.57 15.87 -49.01
C SER A 245 -11.80 15.12 -47.89
N ASP A 246 -11.34 13.86 -48.04
CA ASP A 246 -11.68 12.79 -49.01
C ASP A 246 -11.12 11.42 -48.53
N SER A 247 -11.64 10.33 -49.11
CA SER A 247 -11.07 8.94 -49.16
C SER A 247 -11.30 7.91 -48.03
N ALA A 248 -12.10 6.89 -48.40
CA ALA A 248 -11.85 5.43 -48.28
C ALA A 248 -12.03 4.66 -46.94
N ASP A 249 -13.11 3.88 -46.92
CA ASP A 249 -13.19 2.44 -46.61
C ASP A 249 -12.70 1.84 -45.28
N ALA A 250 -13.65 1.50 -44.38
CA ALA A 250 -13.89 0.12 -43.90
C ALA A 250 -15.08 0.04 -42.91
N GLU A 251 -16.01 -0.89 -43.13
CA GLU A 251 -17.05 -1.25 -42.15
C GLU A 251 -16.46 -2.10 -41.01
N GLY A 252 -16.83 -1.80 -39.75
CA GLY A 252 -16.27 -2.49 -38.57
C GLY A 252 -17.11 -2.32 -37.31
N LYS A 253 -18.26 -3.00 -37.25
CA LYS A 253 -19.18 -2.98 -36.11
C LYS A 253 -18.57 -3.67 -34.88
N SER A 254 -18.52 -2.99 -33.73
CA SER A 254 -18.04 -3.57 -32.46
C SER A 254 -18.83 -4.84 -32.07
N PRO A 255 -18.17 -5.93 -31.65
CA PRO A 255 -18.86 -7.12 -31.17
C PRO A 255 -19.32 -6.96 -29.71
N SER A 256 -20.63 -7.05 -29.48
CA SER A 256 -21.15 -7.29 -28.13
C SER A 256 -20.69 -8.67 -27.62
N LYS A 257 -20.34 -8.75 -26.33
CA LYS A 257 -19.89 -9.97 -25.67
C LYS A 257 -21.03 -10.60 -24.86
N ASN A 258 -21.85 -11.42 -25.50
CA ASN A 258 -22.89 -12.18 -24.80
C ASN A 258 -22.23 -13.32 -23.99
N HIS A 259 -22.52 -13.36 -22.70
CA HIS A 259 -22.17 -14.47 -21.80
C HIS A 259 -23.43 -15.26 -21.45
N VAL A 260 -23.29 -16.56 -21.19
CA VAL A 260 -24.41 -17.46 -20.86
C VAL A 260 -24.13 -18.07 -19.50
N HIS A 261 -25.03 -17.82 -18.55
CA HIS A 261 -24.99 -18.46 -17.23
C HIS A 261 -25.56 -19.89 -17.29
N ALA A 262 -25.22 -20.70 -16.27
CA ALA A 262 -25.60 -22.11 -16.20
C ALA A 262 -27.12 -22.38 -16.08
N ASP A 263 -27.93 -21.32 -15.92
CA ASP A 263 -29.40 -21.34 -15.90
C ASP A 263 -30.03 -20.96 -17.26
N GLY A 264 -29.22 -20.62 -18.27
CA GLY A 264 -29.65 -20.44 -19.66
C GLY A 264 -30.27 -19.08 -20.01
N LYS A 265 -30.17 -18.07 -19.13
CA LYS A 265 -30.62 -16.70 -19.44
C LYS A 265 -29.49 -15.82 -19.98
N GLN A 266 -29.84 -14.89 -20.85
CA GLN A 266 -28.93 -13.90 -21.46
C GLN A 266 -29.38 -12.49 -21.09
N HIS A 267 -28.41 -11.60 -20.86
CA HIS A 267 -28.61 -10.16 -20.73
C HIS A 267 -27.56 -9.45 -21.60
N GLU A 268 -27.98 -8.40 -22.31
CA GLU A 268 -27.12 -7.55 -23.13
C GLU A 268 -26.75 -6.27 -22.38
N HIS A 269 -25.56 -5.74 -22.67
CA HIS A 269 -25.06 -4.42 -22.28
C HIS A 269 -24.64 -3.65 -23.54
#